data_AF-A0A2I5HFK0-F1
#
_entry.id   AF-A0A2I5HFK0-F1
#
_cell.length_a   1.000
_cell.length_b   1.000
_cell.length_c   1.000
_cell.angle_alpha   90.00
_cell.angle_beta   90.00
_cell.angle_gamma   90.00
#
_symmetry.space_group_name_H-M   'P 1'
#
loop_
_entity.id
_entity.type
_entity.pdbx_description
1 polymer ?
#
loop_
_entity_poly.entity_id
_entity_poly.type
_entity_poly.pdbx_seq_one_letter_code
_entity_poly.pdbx_strand_id
1 'polypeptide(L)'
;MSFAIKHPAIRYHGGKFRLASWIISRFPAHRCYVEPFGGGASVLLKKEPSEAEVYNDLDGDVVNLFRVLRNPESSQALIAACALTPYSREEFTHAYGHSEDPVERARRLVVRATMGFGSAGATKGKTGFRLDTRRNSATAQAIWARQPDNLAAVASRFTGVLVENRDAVTCMKDHDTPSTLHFVDPPYRHDTRVEVAKNSAYRFEMTDAEHITLLDCLRQLSGMVIVCGYDSKLYNDALSDWKCITRTTSANGRAGSVQRTECLWINPAAQKKETGLCTK
;
A
#
# COMPACT_ATOMS: atom_id res chain seq x y z
N MET A 1 -13.36 20.66 -7.61
CA MET A 1 -13.96 19.34 -7.90
C MET A 1 -13.09 18.29 -7.24
N SER A 2 -13.63 17.47 -6.33
CA SER A 2 -12.89 16.33 -5.77
C SER A 2 -12.86 15.22 -6.82
N PHE A 3 -11.71 14.96 -7.42
CA PHE A 3 -11.54 13.83 -8.33
C PHE A 3 -11.54 12.53 -7.52
N ALA A 4 -12.44 11.61 -7.84
CA ALA A 4 -12.49 10.31 -7.18
C ALA A 4 -11.25 9.48 -7.55
N ILE A 5 -10.54 8.95 -6.54
CA ILE A 5 -9.39 8.06 -6.73
C ILE A 5 -9.89 6.69 -7.21
N LYS A 6 -9.74 6.42 -8.52
CA LYS A 6 -10.23 5.17 -9.16
C LYS A 6 -9.17 4.06 -9.22
N HIS A 7 -7.91 4.40 -8.99
CA HIS A 7 -6.79 3.46 -8.95
C HIS A 7 -5.70 3.98 -7.98
N PRO A 8 -4.81 3.11 -7.47
CA PRO A 8 -3.77 3.55 -6.53
C PRO A 8 -2.82 4.56 -7.21
N ALA A 9 -2.06 5.30 -6.40
CA ALA A 9 -1.02 6.22 -6.88
C ALA A 9 0.00 5.49 -7.77
N ILE A 10 0.40 4.29 -7.35
CA ILE A 10 1.28 3.39 -8.07
C ILE A 10 0.79 1.95 -7.96
N ARG A 11 1.05 1.14 -9.00
CA ARG A 11 0.86 -0.31 -8.92
C ARG A 11 1.95 -0.91 -8.04
N TYR A 12 1.58 -1.35 -6.84
CA TYR A 12 2.50 -1.90 -5.85
C TYR A 12 2.30 -3.40 -5.67
N HIS A 13 3.36 -4.14 -5.35
CA HIS A 13 3.23 -5.55 -4.99
C HIS A 13 2.41 -5.69 -3.70
N GLY A 14 1.53 -6.70 -3.62
CA GLY A 14 0.62 -6.85 -2.48
C GLY A 14 -0.48 -5.78 -2.34
N GLY A 15 -0.57 -4.80 -3.26
CA GLY A 15 -1.48 -3.66 -3.12
C GLY A 15 -2.95 -4.07 -2.97
N LYS A 16 -3.57 -3.64 -1.86
CA LYS A 16 -4.94 -4.01 -1.48
C LYS A 16 -6.04 -3.13 -2.08
N PHE A 17 -5.78 -2.32 -3.10
CA PHE A 17 -6.74 -1.30 -3.58
C PHE A 17 -8.13 -1.87 -3.95
N ARG A 18 -8.16 -3.05 -4.57
CA ARG A 18 -9.41 -3.77 -4.90
C ARG A 18 -10.08 -4.41 -3.68
N LEU A 19 -9.30 -4.77 -2.66
CA LEU A 19 -9.75 -5.34 -1.39
C LEU A 19 -10.07 -4.29 -0.33
N ALA A 20 -9.65 -3.04 -0.51
CA ALA A 20 -9.72 -2.00 0.51
C ALA A 20 -11.14 -1.83 1.06
N SER A 21 -12.17 -1.82 0.21
CA SER A 21 -13.56 -1.68 0.67
C SER A 21 -14.01 -2.81 1.59
N TRP A 22 -13.47 -4.01 1.43
CA TRP A 22 -13.71 -5.15 2.33
C TRP A 22 -12.93 -5.03 3.63
N ILE A 23 -11.67 -4.60 3.55
CA ILE A 23 -10.82 -4.38 4.72
C ILE A 23 -11.42 -3.28 5.59
N ILE A 24 -11.76 -2.14 4.98
CA ILE A 24 -12.34 -0.96 5.64
C ILE A 24 -13.69 -1.29 6.28
N SER A 25 -14.50 -2.20 5.70
CA SER A 25 -15.77 -2.60 6.35
C SER A 25 -15.59 -3.42 7.63
N ARG A 26 -14.34 -3.70 8.01
CA ARG A 26 -13.96 -4.34 9.28
C ARG A 26 -13.30 -3.37 10.25
N PHE A 27 -13.10 -2.11 9.84
CA PHE A 27 -12.49 -1.12 10.70
C PHE A 27 -13.48 -0.71 11.80
N PRO A 28 -13.08 -0.72 13.08
CA PRO A 28 -13.84 -0.10 14.14
C PRO A 28 -13.83 1.44 13.97
N ALA A 29 -14.67 2.14 14.72
CA ALA A 29 -14.52 3.59 14.88
C ALA A 29 -13.16 3.89 15.53
N HIS A 30 -12.45 4.89 15.01
CA HIS A 30 -11.11 5.23 15.45
C HIS A 30 -10.82 6.70 15.20
N ARG A 31 -10.04 7.30 16.11
CA ARG A 31 -9.60 8.69 16.02
C ARG A 31 -8.31 8.81 15.21
N CYS A 32 -7.36 7.90 15.46
CA CYS A 32 -6.08 7.85 14.78
C CYS A 32 -5.99 6.60 13.91
N TYR A 33 -5.40 6.71 12.72
CA TYR A 33 -5.12 5.61 11.82
C TYR A 33 -3.63 5.53 11.51
N VAL A 34 -3.03 4.35 11.68
CA VAL A 34 -1.61 4.09 11.40
C VAL A 34 -1.52 2.95 10.38
N GLU A 35 -0.87 3.22 9.24
CA GLU A 35 -0.54 2.22 8.22
C GLU A 35 1.00 2.08 8.16
N PRO A 36 1.61 1.19 8.99
CA PRO A 36 3.05 1.14 9.20
C PRO A 36 3.82 0.48 8.05
N PHE A 37 3.11 -0.26 7.19
CA PHE A 37 3.58 -0.89 5.95
C PHE A 37 2.77 -0.34 4.78
N GLY A 38 3.01 0.93 4.47
CA GLY A 38 2.12 1.73 3.64
C GLY A 38 2.09 1.33 2.17
N GLY A 39 3.22 0.90 1.60
CA GLY A 39 3.35 0.60 0.18
C GLY A 39 2.69 1.66 -0.70
N GLY A 40 1.82 1.25 -1.62
CA GLY A 40 1.03 2.16 -2.46
C GLY A 40 -0.14 2.89 -1.77
N ALA A 41 -0.23 2.88 -0.44
CA ALA A 41 -1.27 3.48 0.40
C ALA A 41 -2.70 3.04 0.03
N SER A 42 -2.86 1.77 -0.34
CA SER A 42 -4.11 1.29 -0.96
C SER A 42 -5.33 1.41 -0.06
N VAL A 43 -5.17 1.24 1.24
CA VAL A 43 -6.27 1.29 2.21
C VAL A 43 -6.47 2.73 2.69
N LEU A 44 -5.40 3.43 3.08
CA LEU A 44 -5.43 4.85 3.42
C LEU A 44 -6.15 5.70 2.35
N LEU A 45 -5.80 5.55 1.07
CA LEU A 45 -6.40 6.34 -0.01
C LEU A 45 -7.91 6.10 -0.20
N LYS A 46 -8.46 5.01 0.34
CA LYS A 46 -9.87 4.62 0.17
C LYS A 46 -10.71 4.72 1.43
N LYS A 47 -10.11 4.79 2.63
CA LYS A 47 -10.87 5.03 3.85
C LYS A 47 -11.28 6.49 3.93
N GLU A 48 -12.39 6.73 4.61
CA GLU A 48 -12.75 8.07 5.07
C GLU A 48 -11.62 8.64 5.95
N PRO A 49 -11.27 9.93 5.85
CA PRO A 49 -10.24 10.52 6.69
C PRO A 49 -10.52 10.35 8.19
N SER A 50 -9.47 10.05 8.96
CA SER A 50 -9.50 10.12 10.43
C SER A 50 -9.00 11.48 10.89
N GLU A 51 -9.22 11.82 12.18
CA GLU A 51 -8.66 13.06 12.76
C GLU A 51 -7.13 13.11 12.67
N ALA A 52 -6.48 11.96 12.82
CA ALA A 52 -5.05 11.80 12.61
C ALA A 52 -4.77 10.57 11.75
N GLU A 53 -3.92 10.71 10.74
CA GLU A 53 -3.49 9.60 9.87
C GLU A 53 -1.97 9.60 9.76
N VAL A 54 -1.37 8.42 9.92
CA VAL A 54 0.07 8.18 9.79
C VAL A 54 0.31 7.13 8.72
N TYR A 55 1.09 7.50 7.71
CA TYR A 55 1.64 6.61 6.71
C TYR A 55 3.12 6.39 6.99
N ASN A 56 3.56 5.14 7.00
CA ASN A 56 4.97 4.79 7.09
C ASN A 56 5.29 3.68 6.08
N ASP A 57 6.49 3.74 5.51
CA ASP A 57 7.08 2.60 4.80
C ASP A 57 8.60 2.66 4.95
N LEU A 58 9.29 1.54 4.83
CA LEU A 58 10.75 1.50 4.86
C LEU A 58 11.35 1.89 3.49
N ASP A 59 10.60 1.73 2.40
CA ASP A 59 11.04 2.10 1.05
C ASP A 59 11.03 3.61 0.82
N GLY A 60 12.21 4.21 0.94
CA GLY A 60 12.43 5.63 0.73
C GLY A 60 12.04 6.16 -0.65
N ASP A 61 11.98 5.33 -1.71
CA ASP A 61 11.46 5.79 -3.02
C ASP A 61 9.93 5.97 -2.96
N VAL A 62 9.23 5.06 -2.28
CA VAL A 62 7.78 5.11 -2.11
C VAL A 62 7.41 6.25 -1.16
N VAL A 63 8.14 6.39 -0.05
CA VAL A 63 7.93 7.52 0.86
C VAL A 63 8.25 8.85 0.17
N ASN A 64 9.30 8.92 -0.66
CA ASN A 64 9.62 10.11 -1.44
C ASN A 64 8.45 10.54 -2.33
N LEU A 65 7.77 9.59 -3.01
CA LEU A 65 6.58 9.90 -3.82
C LEU A 65 5.51 10.61 -2.98
N PHE A 66 5.16 10.08 -1.81
CA PHE A 66 4.13 10.70 -0.97
C PHE A 66 4.60 12.04 -0.38
N ARG A 67 5.88 12.19 -0.02
CA ARG A 67 6.46 13.49 0.40
C ARG A 67 6.38 14.54 -0.70
N VAL A 68 6.73 14.18 -1.94
CA VAL A 68 6.62 15.07 -3.11
C VAL A 68 5.17 15.48 -3.34
N LEU A 69 4.22 14.55 -3.27
CA LEU A 69 2.79 14.85 -3.44
C LEU A 69 2.22 15.76 -2.34
N ARG A 70 2.84 15.80 -1.16
CA ARG A 70 2.44 16.66 -0.02
C ARG A 70 2.96 18.09 -0.10
N ASN A 71 4.03 18.34 -0.85
CA ASN A 71 4.54 19.69 -1.06
C ASN A 71 3.87 20.31 -2.31
N PRO A 72 3.18 21.47 -2.21
CA PRO A 72 2.43 22.03 -3.33
C PRO A 72 3.26 22.25 -4.61
N GLU A 73 4.46 22.79 -4.47
CA GLU A 73 5.36 23.08 -5.59
C GLU A 73 5.88 21.80 -6.24
N SER A 74 6.42 20.88 -5.43
CA SER A 74 6.95 19.61 -5.95
C SER A 74 5.84 18.70 -6.50
N SER A 75 4.64 18.76 -5.93
CA SER A 75 3.46 18.03 -6.42
C SER A 75 3.04 18.52 -7.80
N GLN A 76 2.96 19.85 -7.99
CA GLN A 76 2.68 20.43 -9.30
C GLN A 76 3.75 20.08 -10.32
N ALA A 77 5.03 20.13 -9.93
CA ALA A 77 6.16 19.74 -10.78
C ALA A 77 6.07 18.26 -11.20
N LEU A 78 5.76 17.35 -10.26
CA LEU A 78 5.59 15.93 -10.55
C LEU A 78 4.41 15.66 -11.51
N ILE A 79 3.27 16.32 -11.28
CA ILE A 79 2.07 16.18 -12.12
C ILE A 79 2.38 16.64 -13.55
N ALA A 80 3.03 17.80 -13.71
CA ALA A 80 3.45 18.33 -15.00
C ALA A 80 4.48 17.41 -15.68
N ALA A 81 5.48 16.93 -14.94
CA ALA A 81 6.49 16.01 -15.47
C ALA A 81 5.88 14.68 -15.95
N CYS A 82 4.89 14.13 -15.21
CA CYS A 82 4.16 12.95 -15.64
C CYS A 82 3.31 13.22 -16.90
N ALA A 83 2.66 14.39 -16.99
CA ALA A 83 1.85 14.77 -18.15
C ALA A 83 2.67 14.91 -19.44
N LEU A 84 3.91 15.39 -19.33
CA LEU A 84 4.83 15.59 -20.46
C LEU A 84 5.65 14.33 -20.79
N THR A 85 5.70 13.34 -19.90
CA THR A 85 6.45 12.10 -20.16
C THR A 85 5.68 11.22 -21.15
N PRO A 86 6.27 10.88 -22.31
CA PRO A 86 5.62 10.01 -23.28
C PRO A 86 5.56 8.56 -22.77
N TYR A 87 4.53 7.82 -23.18
CA TYR A 87 4.46 6.38 -22.96
C TYR A 87 5.47 5.67 -23.88
N SER A 88 6.73 5.60 -23.45
CA SER A 88 7.86 5.18 -24.27
C SER A 88 8.69 4.08 -23.59
N ARG A 89 9.20 3.15 -24.41
CA ARG A 89 10.15 2.12 -23.95
C ARG A 89 11.46 2.73 -23.47
N GLU A 90 11.90 3.79 -24.13
CA GLU A 90 13.14 4.50 -23.78
C GLU A 90 12.99 5.16 -22.40
N GLU A 91 11.92 5.94 -22.19
CA GLU A 91 11.58 6.52 -20.88
C GLU A 91 11.49 5.46 -19.78
N PHE A 92 10.80 4.34 -20.06
CA PHE A 92 10.71 3.24 -19.09
C PHE A 92 12.08 2.64 -18.75
N THR A 93 12.99 2.57 -19.71
CA THR A 93 14.34 2.05 -19.50
C THR A 93 15.17 3.04 -18.67
N HIS A 94 15.10 4.32 -19.01
CA HIS A 94 15.78 5.41 -18.28
C HIS A 94 15.26 5.59 -16.85
N ALA A 95 14.00 5.25 -16.58
CA ALA A 95 13.42 5.35 -15.25
C ALA A 95 14.06 4.41 -14.20
N TYR A 96 14.90 3.45 -14.60
CA TYR A 96 15.71 2.66 -13.66
C TYR A 96 17.04 3.32 -13.29
N GLY A 97 17.40 4.43 -13.93
CA GLY A 97 18.58 5.21 -13.58
C GLY A 97 18.44 5.90 -12.23
N HIS A 98 19.58 6.24 -11.64
CA HIS A 98 19.67 6.99 -10.39
C HIS A 98 19.38 8.49 -10.61
N SER A 99 18.77 9.14 -9.62
CA SER A 99 18.57 10.60 -9.56
C SER A 99 18.58 11.03 -8.10
N GLU A 100 19.16 12.19 -7.80
CA GLU A 100 19.09 12.83 -6.48
C GLU A 100 17.87 13.77 -6.37
N ASP A 101 17.31 14.23 -7.49
CA ASP A 101 16.14 15.11 -7.49
C ASP A 101 14.89 14.35 -7.00
N PRO A 102 14.25 14.77 -5.88
CA PRO A 102 13.05 14.13 -5.34
C PRO A 102 11.91 14.01 -6.35
N VAL A 103 11.69 15.03 -7.19
CA VAL A 103 10.60 15.03 -8.17
C VAL A 103 10.87 14.00 -9.27
N GLU A 104 12.08 13.98 -9.82
CA GLU A 104 12.48 12.98 -10.81
C GLU A 104 12.47 11.56 -10.24
N ARG A 105 12.91 11.36 -8.99
CA ARG A 105 12.81 10.05 -8.31
C ARG A 105 11.36 9.57 -8.24
N ALA A 106 10.43 10.46 -7.87
CA ALA A 106 9.01 10.15 -7.81
C ALA A 106 8.44 9.86 -9.22
N ARG A 107 8.78 10.68 -10.23
CA ARG A 107 8.36 10.46 -11.63
C ARG A 107 8.83 9.11 -12.14
N ARG A 108 10.11 8.77 -11.92
CA ARG A 108 10.69 7.48 -12.32
C ARG A 108 10.00 6.30 -11.64
N LEU A 109 9.67 6.41 -10.35
CA LEU A 109 8.86 5.38 -9.67
C LEU A 109 7.49 5.19 -10.34
N VAL A 110 6.79 6.29 -10.63
CA VAL A 110 5.48 6.27 -11.30
C VAL A 110 5.58 5.67 -12.72
N VAL A 111 6.61 6.01 -13.48
CA VAL A 111 6.90 5.43 -14.80
C VAL A 111 7.12 3.91 -14.70
N ARG A 112 8.00 3.46 -13.81
CA ARG A 112 8.28 2.02 -13.61
C ARG A 112 7.03 1.24 -13.19
N ALA A 113 6.22 1.81 -12.30
CA ALA A 113 5.01 1.19 -11.79
C ALA A 113 3.89 1.06 -12.85
N THR A 114 3.76 2.07 -13.71
CA THR A 114 2.62 2.18 -14.65
C THR A 114 2.95 1.62 -16.03
N MET A 115 4.16 1.87 -16.55
CA MET A 115 4.61 1.39 -17.86
C MET A 115 5.14 -0.05 -17.84
N GLY A 116 5.43 -0.60 -16.65
CA GLY A 116 5.84 -2.00 -16.49
C GLY A 116 4.69 -3.01 -16.65
N PHE A 117 5.00 -4.22 -17.14
CA PHE A 117 4.01 -5.31 -17.20
C PHE A 117 3.46 -5.68 -15.80
N GLY A 118 4.33 -5.78 -14.81
CA GLY A 118 3.99 -6.16 -13.44
C GLY A 118 4.13 -5.00 -12.45
N SER A 119 3.73 -5.23 -11.19
CA SER A 119 3.90 -4.26 -10.10
C SER A 119 5.31 -4.24 -9.50
N ALA A 120 6.18 -5.18 -9.89
CA ALA A 120 7.53 -5.26 -9.34
C ALA A 120 8.44 -4.07 -9.71
N GLY A 121 8.08 -3.29 -10.74
CA GLY A 121 8.81 -2.07 -11.10
C GLY A 121 8.72 -0.96 -10.05
N ALA A 122 7.73 -1.02 -9.15
CA ALA A 122 7.61 -0.12 -8.01
C ALA A 122 8.38 -0.63 -6.77
N THR A 123 8.88 -1.86 -6.79
CA THR A 123 9.60 -2.49 -5.68
C THR A 123 11.04 -2.82 -6.10
N LYS A 124 11.55 -4.01 -5.79
CA LYS A 124 12.94 -4.43 -6.08
C LYS A 124 13.15 -4.90 -7.52
N GLY A 125 12.09 -5.30 -8.23
CA GLY A 125 12.20 -6.01 -9.49
C GLY A 125 12.35 -5.11 -10.71
N LYS A 126 12.92 -5.66 -11.79
CA LYS A 126 12.79 -5.11 -13.13
C LYS A 126 11.67 -5.84 -13.86
N THR A 127 10.81 -5.10 -14.56
CA THR A 127 9.76 -5.68 -15.41
C THR A 127 10.01 -5.29 -16.87
N GLY A 128 9.39 -6.00 -17.81
CA GLY A 128 9.36 -5.55 -19.21
C GLY A 128 8.39 -4.38 -19.43
N PHE A 129 8.61 -3.63 -20.50
CA PHE A 129 7.72 -2.55 -20.93
C PHE A 129 6.39 -3.08 -21.50
N ARG A 130 5.26 -2.58 -20.99
CA ARG A 130 3.91 -3.03 -21.35
C ARG A 130 3.47 -2.44 -22.69
N LEU A 131 3.23 -3.30 -23.69
CA LEU A 131 2.81 -2.87 -25.04
C LEU A 131 1.30 -2.66 -25.18
N ASP A 132 0.50 -3.55 -24.57
CA ASP A 132 -0.97 -3.55 -24.42
C ASP A 132 -1.87 -2.91 -25.51
N THR A 133 -1.48 -3.04 -26.79
CA THR A 133 -2.27 -2.57 -27.94
C THR A 133 -3.21 -3.62 -28.53
N ARG A 134 -3.12 -4.88 -28.07
CA ARG A 134 -3.87 -6.03 -28.64
C ARG A 134 -5.07 -6.50 -27.82
N ARG A 135 -5.34 -5.87 -26.66
CA ARG A 135 -6.44 -6.28 -25.77
C ARG A 135 -7.69 -5.43 -25.99
N ASN A 136 -8.87 -6.06 -25.90
CA ASN A 136 -10.17 -5.39 -25.93
C ASN A 136 -10.54 -4.77 -24.56
N SER A 137 -9.63 -3.95 -24.01
CA SER A 137 -9.80 -3.27 -22.71
C SER A 137 -9.04 -1.94 -22.72
N ALA A 138 -9.19 -1.12 -21.68
CA ALA A 138 -8.40 0.12 -21.55
C ALA A 138 -6.90 -0.17 -21.70
N THR A 139 -6.25 0.51 -22.63
CA THR A 139 -4.84 0.32 -22.95
C THR A 139 -3.94 0.89 -21.85
N ALA A 140 -2.69 0.46 -21.81
CA ALA A 140 -1.72 0.97 -20.83
C ALA A 140 -1.46 2.47 -21.02
N GLN A 141 -1.51 2.94 -22.27
CA GLN A 141 -1.40 4.33 -22.70
C GLN A 141 -2.57 5.16 -22.17
N ALA A 142 -3.80 4.64 -22.28
CA ALA A 142 -4.98 5.32 -21.77
C ALA A 142 -4.99 5.42 -20.24
N ILE A 143 -4.40 4.44 -19.54
CA ILE A 143 -4.18 4.49 -18.09
C ILE A 143 -3.13 5.57 -17.76
N TRP A 144 -2.01 5.59 -18.48
CA TRP A 144 -0.96 6.60 -18.30
C TRP A 144 -1.47 8.03 -18.50
N ALA A 145 -2.29 8.25 -19.53
CA ALA A 145 -2.85 9.57 -19.82
C ALA A 145 -3.70 10.15 -18.66
N ARG A 146 -4.22 9.31 -17.76
CA ARG A 146 -5.01 9.72 -16.58
C ARG A 146 -4.16 9.90 -15.32
N GLN A 147 -2.88 9.53 -15.39
CA GLN A 147 -2.00 9.55 -14.23
C GLN A 147 -1.85 10.95 -13.60
N PRO A 148 -1.73 12.06 -14.37
CA PRO A 148 -1.64 13.40 -13.78
C PRO A 148 -2.85 13.75 -12.89
N ASP A 149 -4.08 13.54 -13.38
CA ASP A 149 -5.31 13.80 -12.63
C ASP A 149 -5.43 12.91 -11.39
N ASN A 150 -5.02 11.64 -11.51
CA ASN A 150 -5.02 10.72 -10.37
C ASN A 150 -4.00 11.14 -9.30
N LEU A 151 -2.81 11.60 -9.68
CA LEU A 151 -1.81 12.12 -8.74
C LEU A 151 -2.32 13.37 -8.03
N ALA A 152 -3.02 14.27 -8.73
CA ALA A 152 -3.67 15.43 -8.12
C ALA A 152 -4.73 15.01 -7.08
N ALA A 153 -5.55 14.00 -7.40
CA ALA A 153 -6.54 13.43 -6.48
C ALA A 153 -5.88 12.82 -5.24
N VAL A 154 -4.80 12.06 -5.44
CA VAL A 154 -4.01 11.45 -4.36
C VAL A 154 -3.39 12.52 -3.48
N ALA A 155 -2.74 13.54 -4.05
CA ALA A 155 -2.15 14.65 -3.30
C ALA A 155 -3.18 15.35 -2.40
N SER A 156 -4.38 15.57 -2.93
CA SER A 156 -5.50 16.13 -2.17
C SER A 156 -5.92 15.22 -1.01
N ARG A 157 -6.17 13.92 -1.26
CA ARG A 157 -6.55 12.96 -0.22
C ARG A 157 -5.48 12.76 0.85
N PHE A 158 -4.21 12.83 0.49
CA PHE A 158 -3.10 12.68 1.43
C PHE A 158 -2.90 13.93 2.30
N THR A 159 -3.73 14.97 2.14
CA THR A 159 -3.68 16.16 2.98
C THR A 159 -3.93 15.87 4.44
N GLY A 160 -3.01 16.33 5.29
CA GLY A 160 -3.04 16.10 6.73
C GLY A 160 -2.43 14.77 7.19
N VAL A 161 -2.00 13.89 6.27
CA VAL A 161 -1.35 12.62 6.62
C VAL A 161 0.10 12.89 7.04
N LEU A 162 0.51 12.37 8.21
CA LEU A 162 1.90 12.32 8.65
C LEU A 162 2.65 11.26 7.84
N VAL A 163 3.79 11.62 7.25
CA VAL A 163 4.56 10.76 6.33
C VAL A 163 5.93 10.41 6.92
N GLU A 164 6.05 9.18 7.40
CA GLU A 164 7.25 8.62 8.04
C GLU A 164 8.03 7.69 7.10
N ASN A 165 9.33 7.54 7.38
CA ASN A 165 10.20 6.57 6.71
C ASN A 165 11.12 5.90 7.74
N ARG A 166 10.56 5.04 8.59
CA ARG A 166 11.26 4.44 9.73
C ARG A 166 10.76 3.02 10.02
N ASP A 167 11.36 2.40 11.02
CA ASP A 167 10.95 1.09 11.50
C ASP A 167 9.45 1.06 11.88
N ALA A 168 8.76 0.01 11.43
CA ALA A 168 7.33 -0.15 11.60
C ALA A 168 6.92 -0.31 13.08
N VAL A 169 7.72 -1.04 13.86
CA VAL A 169 7.45 -1.29 15.28
C VAL A 169 7.60 0.00 16.08
N THR A 170 8.66 0.78 15.85
CA THR A 170 8.81 2.11 16.45
C THR A 170 7.65 3.03 16.06
N CYS A 171 7.27 3.04 14.78
CA CYS A 171 6.16 3.86 14.30
C CYS A 171 4.83 3.54 15.01
N MET A 172 4.46 2.27 15.11
CA MET A 172 3.24 1.87 15.81
C MET A 172 3.27 2.27 17.28
N LYS A 173 4.37 2.02 17.99
CA LYS A 173 4.49 2.31 19.43
C LYS A 173 4.33 3.79 19.75
N ASP A 174 4.90 4.69 18.95
CA ASP A 174 4.84 6.13 19.20
C ASP A 174 3.43 6.72 19.02
N HIS A 175 2.57 6.05 18.25
CA HIS A 175 1.20 6.49 17.98
C HIS A 175 0.14 5.64 18.69
N ASP A 176 0.55 4.67 19.51
CA ASP A 176 -0.37 3.72 20.12
C ASP A 176 -1.19 4.35 21.25
N THR A 177 -2.51 4.28 21.08
CA THR A 177 -3.49 4.64 22.11
C THR A 177 -4.72 3.76 21.91
N PRO A 178 -5.62 3.63 22.91
CA PRO A 178 -6.86 2.86 22.76
C PRO A 178 -7.77 3.31 21.59
N SER A 179 -7.64 4.55 21.12
CA SER A 179 -8.42 5.10 19.98
C SER A 179 -7.67 5.07 18.65
N THR A 180 -6.48 4.45 18.61
CA THR A 180 -5.66 4.25 17.40
C THR A 180 -6.02 2.93 16.74
N LEU A 181 -6.28 2.96 15.42
CA LEU A 181 -6.35 1.76 14.58
C LEU A 181 -5.04 1.59 13.82
N HIS A 182 -4.36 0.47 14.04
CA HIS A 182 -3.19 0.03 13.29
C HIS A 182 -3.63 -0.98 12.22
N PHE A 183 -3.52 -0.62 10.95
CA PHE A 183 -3.73 -1.55 9.83
C PHE A 183 -2.39 -2.03 9.28
N VAL A 184 -2.06 -3.29 9.52
CA VAL A 184 -0.71 -3.84 9.36
C VAL A 184 -0.70 -4.83 8.20
N ASP A 185 0.01 -4.52 7.11
CA ASP A 185 0.08 -5.35 5.89
C ASP A 185 1.56 -5.63 5.52
N PRO A 186 2.28 -6.43 6.31
CA PRO A 186 3.71 -6.63 6.15
C PRO A 186 4.03 -7.45 4.90
N PRO A 187 5.28 -7.42 4.40
CA PRO A 187 5.77 -8.39 3.43
C PRO A 187 5.43 -9.82 3.86
N TYR A 188 4.66 -10.57 3.06
CA TYR A 188 4.22 -11.91 3.46
C TYR A 188 5.37 -12.90 3.64
N ARG A 189 5.23 -13.91 4.50
CA ARG A 189 6.28 -14.94 4.68
C ARG A 189 6.64 -15.63 3.37
N HIS A 190 7.92 -15.94 3.16
CA HIS A 190 8.43 -16.49 1.89
C HIS A 190 7.79 -17.84 1.52
N ASP A 191 7.50 -18.68 2.50
CA ASP A 191 6.87 -20.00 2.35
C ASP A 191 5.43 -19.93 1.82
N THR A 192 4.72 -18.83 2.11
CA THR A 192 3.35 -18.58 1.62
C THR A 192 3.28 -18.05 0.18
N ARG A 193 4.43 -17.74 -0.45
CA ARG A 193 4.50 -17.13 -1.78
C ARG A 193 4.73 -18.17 -2.90
N VAL A 194 4.22 -17.86 -4.10
CA VAL A 194 4.57 -18.62 -5.32
C VAL A 194 6.05 -18.46 -5.67
N GLU A 195 6.64 -19.51 -6.26
CA GLU A 195 8.08 -19.68 -6.50
C GLU A 195 8.83 -18.47 -7.10
N VAL A 196 8.21 -17.73 -8.01
CA VAL A 196 8.84 -16.58 -8.68
C VAL A 196 9.00 -15.36 -7.75
N ALA A 197 8.26 -15.32 -6.65
CA ALA A 197 8.25 -14.22 -5.66
C ALA A 197 8.86 -14.63 -4.30
N LYS A 198 9.44 -15.83 -4.20
CA LYS A 198 9.94 -16.37 -2.92
C LYS A 198 11.05 -15.52 -2.30
N ASN A 199 11.88 -14.83 -3.10
CA ASN A 199 13.10 -14.19 -2.57
C ASN A 199 13.26 -12.67 -2.83
N SER A 200 12.33 -11.97 -3.49
CA SER A 200 12.57 -10.54 -3.87
C SER A 200 11.34 -9.72 -4.30
N ALA A 201 10.16 -9.96 -3.73
CA ALA A 201 8.94 -9.27 -4.16
C ALA A 201 8.90 -7.82 -3.66
N TYR A 202 9.40 -7.59 -2.45
CA TYR A 202 9.55 -6.28 -1.83
C TYR A 202 11.03 -5.86 -1.81
N ARG A 203 11.29 -4.55 -1.71
CA ARG A 203 12.66 -4.03 -1.55
C ARG A 203 13.24 -4.44 -0.20
N PHE A 204 12.41 -4.34 0.83
CA PHE A 204 12.68 -4.77 2.19
C PHE A 204 11.79 -5.98 2.48
N GLU A 205 12.42 -7.13 2.65
CA GLU A 205 11.75 -8.40 3.00
C GLU A 205 11.83 -8.62 4.51
N MET A 206 10.95 -9.47 5.04
CA MET A 206 10.99 -9.89 6.44
C MET A 206 11.36 -11.36 6.57
N THR A 207 12.22 -11.65 7.53
CA THR A 207 12.55 -12.98 8.03
C THR A 207 11.49 -13.47 9.02
N ASP A 208 11.45 -14.77 9.29
CA ASP A 208 10.54 -15.31 10.31
C ASP A 208 10.78 -14.70 11.70
N ALA A 209 12.02 -14.36 12.05
CA ALA A 209 12.35 -13.69 13.31
C ALA A 209 11.79 -12.26 13.38
N GLU A 210 11.84 -11.52 12.27
CA GLU A 210 11.21 -10.19 12.17
C GLU A 210 9.69 -10.29 12.21
N HIS A 211 9.10 -11.34 11.63
CA HIS A 211 7.66 -11.61 11.77
C HIS A 211 7.28 -11.90 13.23
N ILE A 212 8.08 -12.70 13.96
CA ILE A 212 7.87 -12.94 15.39
C ILE A 212 7.93 -11.62 16.17
N THR A 213 8.96 -10.80 15.92
CA THR A 213 9.12 -9.48 16.56
C THR A 213 7.93 -8.56 16.29
N LEU A 214 7.42 -8.56 15.06
CA LEU A 214 6.21 -7.84 14.69
C LEU A 214 5.01 -8.37 15.49
N LEU A 215 4.77 -9.68 15.49
CA LEU A 215 3.63 -10.30 16.20
C LEU A 215 3.67 -10.00 17.71
N ASP A 216 4.84 -10.08 18.34
CA ASP A 216 5.04 -9.72 19.75
C ASP A 216 4.67 -8.25 20.00
N CYS A 217 5.09 -7.34 19.11
CA CYS A 217 4.67 -5.94 19.19
C CYS A 217 3.15 -5.80 19.05
N LEU A 218 2.53 -6.44 18.06
CA LEU A 218 1.09 -6.31 17.80
C LEU A 218 0.24 -6.74 19.00
N ARG A 219 0.69 -7.74 19.76
CA ARG A 219 0.03 -8.22 20.98
C ARG A 219 0.15 -7.25 22.16
N GLN A 220 1.15 -6.37 22.15
CA GLN A 220 1.42 -5.41 23.22
C GLN A 220 0.74 -4.06 23.00
N LEU A 221 0.23 -3.78 21.79
CA LEU A 221 -0.47 -2.53 21.49
C LEU A 221 -1.78 -2.45 22.29
N SER A 222 -2.02 -1.29 22.88
CA SER A 222 -3.28 -0.91 23.54
C SER A 222 -4.39 -0.62 22.53
N GLY A 223 -4.00 -0.18 21.33
CA GLY A 223 -4.92 0.18 20.26
C GLY A 223 -5.61 -1.00 19.58
N MET A 224 -6.43 -0.63 18.60
CA MET A 224 -7.12 -1.56 17.71
C MET A 224 -6.14 -2.03 16.64
N VAL A 225 -6.07 -3.33 16.39
CA VAL A 225 -5.12 -3.89 15.41
C VAL A 225 -5.87 -4.80 14.44
N ILE A 226 -5.62 -4.57 13.16
CA ILE A 226 -6.03 -5.46 12.06
C ILE A 226 -4.77 -5.76 11.24
N VAL A 227 -4.36 -7.02 11.23
CA VAL A 227 -3.20 -7.48 10.42
C VAL A 227 -3.67 -8.31 9.24
N CYS A 228 -3.10 -8.06 8.06
CA CYS A 228 -3.39 -8.74 6.81
C CYS A 228 -2.23 -9.65 6.41
N GLY A 229 -2.54 -10.84 5.88
CA GLY A 229 -1.55 -11.84 5.49
C GLY A 229 -2.15 -13.01 4.74
N TYR A 230 -1.30 -13.96 4.35
CA TYR A 230 -1.74 -15.29 3.95
C TYR A 230 -1.82 -16.22 5.14
N ASP A 231 -2.69 -17.22 5.05
CA ASP A 231 -2.82 -18.27 6.05
C ASP A 231 -1.45 -18.89 6.36
N SER A 232 -1.08 -18.88 7.64
CA SER A 232 0.21 -19.39 8.08
C SER A 232 0.14 -19.87 9.52
N LYS A 233 0.83 -20.99 9.80
CA LYS A 233 0.89 -21.56 11.15
C LYS A 233 1.43 -20.54 12.16
N LEU A 234 2.48 -19.78 11.80
CA LEU A 234 3.07 -18.77 12.67
C LEU A 234 2.04 -17.72 13.15
N TYR A 235 1.28 -17.15 12.22
CA TYR A 235 0.28 -16.14 12.56
C TYR A 235 -0.91 -16.75 13.30
N ASN A 236 -1.37 -17.93 12.88
CA ASN A 236 -2.50 -18.60 13.51
C ASN A 236 -2.20 -19.01 14.96
N ASP A 237 -0.99 -19.45 15.26
CA ASP A 237 -0.57 -19.79 16.62
C ASP A 237 -0.44 -18.51 17.47
N ALA A 238 0.27 -17.50 16.96
CA ALA A 238 0.55 -16.27 17.68
C ALA A 238 -0.69 -15.39 17.92
N LEU A 239 -1.69 -15.47 17.05
CA LEU A 239 -2.93 -14.68 17.09
C LEU A 239 -4.16 -15.58 17.28
N SER A 240 -4.01 -16.70 17.97
CA SER A 240 -5.04 -17.73 18.17
C SER A 240 -6.29 -17.21 18.91
N ASP A 241 -6.15 -16.18 19.73
CA ASP A 241 -7.22 -15.47 20.44
C ASP A 241 -7.84 -14.31 19.63
N TRP A 242 -7.31 -14.03 18.43
CA TRP A 242 -7.85 -12.99 17.55
C TRP A 242 -8.85 -13.58 16.57
N LYS A 243 -9.81 -12.76 16.15
CA LYS A 243 -10.78 -13.18 15.13
C LYS A 243 -10.09 -13.17 13.76
N CYS A 244 -10.00 -14.34 13.13
CA CYS A 244 -9.55 -14.46 11.76
C CYS A 244 -10.73 -14.53 10.78
N ILE A 245 -10.71 -13.70 9.74
CA ILE A 245 -11.65 -13.77 8.62
C ILE A 245 -10.89 -13.83 7.29
N THR A 246 -11.46 -14.51 6.31
CA THR A 246 -10.80 -14.72 5.02
C THR A 246 -11.59 -14.16 3.86
N ARG A 247 -10.89 -13.76 2.79
CA ARG A 247 -11.50 -13.46 1.49
C ARG A 247 -10.65 -13.93 0.34
N THR A 248 -11.24 -14.76 -0.51
CA THR A 248 -10.61 -15.21 -1.76
C THR A 248 -10.84 -14.18 -2.87
N THR A 249 -9.76 -13.84 -3.58
CA THR A 249 -9.80 -12.95 -4.74
C THR A 249 -8.96 -13.46 -5.88
N SER A 250 -9.32 -13.02 -7.08
CA SER A 250 -8.54 -13.24 -8.29
C SER A 250 -7.38 -12.25 -8.38
N ALA A 251 -6.17 -12.79 -8.42
CA ALA A 251 -4.91 -12.08 -8.65
C ALA A 251 -4.32 -12.44 -10.01
N ASN A 252 -3.48 -11.56 -10.56
CA ASN A 252 -2.81 -11.83 -11.83
C ASN A 252 -1.65 -12.80 -11.60
N GLY A 253 -1.70 -13.97 -12.23
CA GLY A 253 -0.60 -14.94 -12.30
C GLY A 253 0.13 -14.89 -13.64
N ARG A 254 1.22 -15.68 -13.76
CA ARG A 254 2.05 -15.77 -14.97
C ARG A 254 1.29 -16.32 -16.19
N ALA A 255 0.35 -17.24 -15.96
CA ALA A 255 -0.40 -17.97 -16.99
C ALA A 255 -1.93 -17.77 -16.88
N GLY A 256 -2.38 -16.69 -16.24
CA GLY A 256 -3.81 -16.41 -16.05
C GLY A 256 -4.14 -15.95 -14.63
N SER A 257 -5.44 -15.84 -14.34
CA SER A 257 -5.93 -15.50 -13.00
C SER A 257 -5.62 -16.63 -12.02
N VAL A 258 -5.06 -16.28 -10.86
CA VAL A 258 -4.84 -17.20 -9.74
C VAL A 258 -5.66 -16.75 -8.55
N GLN A 259 -6.25 -17.69 -7.81
CA GLN A 259 -6.95 -17.35 -6.56
C GLN A 259 -5.94 -17.13 -5.44
N ARG A 260 -6.16 -16.08 -4.64
CA ARG A 260 -5.44 -15.78 -3.42
C ARG A 260 -6.44 -15.56 -2.31
N THR A 261 -6.25 -16.27 -1.19
CA THR A 261 -7.07 -16.12 0.00
C THR A 261 -6.31 -15.28 1.01
N GLU A 262 -6.79 -14.06 1.23
CA GLU A 262 -6.24 -13.14 2.23
C GLU A 262 -6.92 -13.42 3.57
N CYS A 263 -6.14 -13.42 4.64
CA CYS A 263 -6.57 -13.49 6.03
C CYS A 263 -6.46 -12.10 6.67
N LEU A 264 -7.45 -11.74 7.49
CA LEU A 264 -7.41 -10.61 8.41
C LEU A 264 -7.56 -11.14 9.83
N TRP A 265 -6.54 -10.96 10.66
CA TRP A 265 -6.63 -11.19 12.10
C TRP A 265 -6.96 -9.87 12.78
N ILE A 266 -8.01 -9.87 13.59
CA ILE A 266 -8.61 -8.69 14.22
C ILE A 266 -8.53 -8.86 15.74
N ASN A 267 -7.81 -7.97 16.42
CA ASN A 267 -7.63 -8.07 17.87
C ASN A 267 -8.94 -7.83 18.63
N PRO A 268 -9.05 -8.27 19.91
CA PRO A 268 -10.27 -8.08 20.69
C PRO A 268 -10.72 -6.62 20.81
N ALA A 269 -9.79 -5.66 20.83
CA ALA A 269 -10.11 -4.23 20.86
C ALA A 269 -10.84 -3.78 19.58
N ALA A 270 -10.37 -4.21 18.40
CA ALA A 270 -10.97 -3.87 17.11
C ALA A 270 -12.30 -4.59 16.83
N GLN A 271 -12.63 -5.63 17.59
CA GLN A 271 -13.90 -6.34 17.48
C GLN A 271 -15.03 -5.67 18.24
N LYS A 272 -14.72 -4.81 19.23
CA LYS A 272 -15.71 -4.05 19.98
C LYS A 272 -16.27 -2.98 19.06
N LYS A 273 -17.39 -3.27 18.40
CA LYS A 273 -18.23 -2.22 17.80
C LYS A 273 -18.61 -1.27 18.92
N GLU A 274 -18.56 0.04 18.66
CA GLU A 274 -19.18 1.04 19.53
C GLU A 274 -20.63 0.64 19.81
N THR A 275 -20.89 0.02 20.95
CA THR A 275 -22.17 0.10 21.62
C THR A 275 -22.22 1.47 22.27
N GLY A 276 -22.46 2.52 21.49
CA GLY A 276 -22.22 3.87 22.01
C GLY A 276 -22.54 5.04 21.10
N LEU A 277 -23.64 5.00 20.35
CA LEU A 277 -24.34 6.23 19.97
C LEU A 277 -25.77 6.12 20.48
N CYS A 278 -25.92 6.39 21.78
CA CYS A 278 -27.17 6.88 22.34
C CYS A 278 -27.53 8.19 21.64
N THR A 279 -28.75 8.23 21.13
CA THR A 279 -29.66 9.38 21.18
C THR A 279 -29.08 10.66 21.79
N LYS A 280 -28.92 11.69 20.95
CA LYS A 280 -29.60 12.99 21.07
C LYS A 280 -29.55 13.73 19.74
#